data_AF-A0A846STR8-F1
#
_entry.id   AF-A0A846STR8-F1
#
_cell.length_a   1.000
_cell.length_b   1.000
_cell.length_c   1.000
_cell.angle_alpha   90.00
_cell.angle_beta   90.00
_cell.angle_gamma   90.00
#
_symmetry.space_group_name_H-M   'P 1'
#
loop_
_entity.id
_entity.type
_entity.pdbx_description
1 polymer ?
#
loop_
_entity_poly.entity_id
_entity_poly.type
_entity_poly.pdbx_seq_one_letter_code
_entity_poly.pdbx_strand_id
1 'polypeptide(L)'
;MALALEVAAGARMNAIIVENDTVAEQCITYLKTNKLGVATFLPLNKLSPPPIKDEARNIKKAGIVGLAVDLISHEKKYEKAFHYVFGSTLIVEDIPAARAIGIGSVRMATIGGDLIETSGAMQGGFRARKSGLGFQEKETQQEMQALEKEIADLESIIARLEAKKAENDELIERLRTRKAELEGEIIKEEKSLFLGSGDLDANKEQKKELLTQSQQLAKRIDAIADELMEQNRTLASLKIEKGQLREKITAMRNPRLLAELNTFEDKKQELKTEVVELRAELRNSESEIANILGPEAQNIKKILKQHEKEREAFEKEQKEITTRTASRASELKKKEEEEKKFFAQFKDLFTKRSKLAEDINALETKIFQSQDTIRDNEHKLNAANLEAARYKAEIAGLEEEAKPFEGVELADLRRQLAEAVATQVKATQAHHQAYIGRHIGDQVAIEEQPFEIRQLAQLEGKIVEQVAAQCQHL
;
A
#
# COMPACT_ATOMS: atom_id res chain seq x y z
N MET A 1 30.26 42.47 -9.21
CA MET A 1 30.08 41.53 -10.35
C MET A 1 30.06 40.07 -9.90
N ALA A 2 30.95 39.63 -9.00
CA ALA A 2 31.02 38.25 -8.50
C ALA A 2 29.66 37.67 -8.03
N LEU A 3 28.90 38.43 -7.23
CA LEU A 3 27.58 37.99 -6.73
C LEU A 3 26.56 37.74 -7.86
N ALA A 4 26.57 38.58 -8.90
CA ALA A 4 25.67 38.42 -10.04
C ALA A 4 25.98 37.15 -10.83
N LEU A 5 27.27 36.84 -11.00
CA LEU A 5 27.73 35.61 -11.66
C LEU A 5 27.44 34.37 -10.80
N GLU A 6 27.59 34.47 -9.48
CA GLU A 6 27.24 33.39 -8.55
C GLU A 6 25.74 33.04 -8.64
N VAL A 7 24.89 34.05 -8.61
CA VAL A 7 23.44 33.90 -8.75
C VAL A 7 23.05 33.43 -10.15
N ALA A 8 23.75 33.89 -11.19
CA ALA A 8 23.57 33.40 -12.55
C ALA A 8 23.91 31.90 -12.66
N ALA A 9 25.00 31.44 -12.06
CA ALA A 9 25.35 30.02 -12.05
C ALA A 9 24.35 29.18 -11.22
N GLY A 10 23.91 29.71 -10.07
CA GLY A 10 23.00 29.02 -9.15
C GLY A 10 23.51 27.63 -8.77
N ALA A 11 22.63 26.63 -8.79
CA ALA A 11 23.00 25.24 -8.48
C ALA A 11 24.07 24.66 -9.43
N ARG A 12 24.20 25.22 -10.65
CA ARG A 12 25.18 24.75 -11.63
C ARG A 12 26.62 25.16 -11.29
N MET A 13 26.83 26.05 -10.31
CA MET A 13 28.17 26.40 -9.82
C MET A 13 28.94 25.17 -9.32
N ASN A 14 28.22 24.21 -8.72
CA ASN A 14 28.80 22.99 -8.17
C ASN A 14 28.81 21.82 -9.16
N ALA A 15 28.54 22.07 -10.45
CA ALA A 15 28.52 21.02 -11.46
C ALA A 15 29.95 20.60 -11.83
N ILE A 16 30.18 19.29 -11.93
CA ILE A 16 31.50 18.70 -12.18
C ILE A 16 31.64 18.43 -13.68
N ILE A 17 32.59 19.10 -14.32
CA ILE A 17 32.91 18.88 -15.74
C ILE A 17 33.70 17.57 -15.87
N VAL A 18 33.27 16.70 -16.76
CA VAL A 18 33.94 15.41 -17.05
C VAL A 18 34.16 15.24 -18.55
N GLU A 19 35.16 14.45 -18.91
CA GLU A 19 35.57 14.26 -20.30
C GLU A 19 34.43 13.70 -21.18
N ASN A 20 33.74 12.67 -20.69
CA ASN A 20 32.65 12.00 -21.41
C ASN A 20 31.57 11.44 -20.47
N ASP A 21 30.46 10.98 -21.07
CA ASP A 21 29.32 10.38 -20.38
C ASP A 21 29.66 9.07 -19.68
N THR A 22 30.62 8.29 -20.18
CA THR A 22 31.10 7.07 -19.50
C THR A 22 31.77 7.40 -18.16
N VAL A 23 32.60 8.44 -18.09
CA VAL A 23 33.20 8.91 -16.83
C VAL A 23 32.12 9.43 -15.87
N ALA A 24 31.12 10.16 -16.40
CA ALA A 24 29.98 10.60 -15.58
C ALA A 24 29.24 9.42 -14.94
N GLU A 25 28.97 8.37 -15.72
CA GLU A 25 28.31 7.15 -15.24
C GLU A 25 29.14 6.44 -14.16
N GLN A 26 30.47 6.33 -14.35
CA GLN A 26 31.36 5.75 -13.35
C GLN A 26 31.34 6.55 -12.04
N CYS A 27 31.40 7.89 -12.12
CA CYS A 27 31.32 8.75 -10.94
C CYS A 27 29.95 8.62 -10.24
N ILE A 28 28.85 8.59 -10.99
CA ILE A 28 27.50 8.41 -10.42
C ILE A 28 27.39 7.04 -9.75
N THR A 29 27.90 5.99 -10.38
CA THR A 29 27.92 4.63 -9.82
C THR A 29 28.74 4.61 -8.53
N TYR A 30 29.90 5.25 -8.52
CA TYR A 30 30.72 5.39 -7.32
C TYR A 30 29.98 6.11 -6.20
N LEU A 31 29.31 7.24 -6.49
CA LEU A 31 28.51 7.97 -5.50
C LEU A 31 27.35 7.12 -4.95
N LYS A 32 26.67 6.34 -5.81
CA LYS A 32 25.57 5.45 -5.41
C LYS A 32 26.06 4.30 -4.53
N THR A 33 27.10 3.58 -4.97
CA THR A 33 27.67 2.43 -4.25
C THR A 33 28.16 2.83 -2.86
N ASN A 34 28.80 4.00 -2.76
CA ASN A 34 29.35 4.50 -1.50
C ASN A 34 28.39 5.42 -0.73
N LYS A 35 27.17 5.66 -1.24
CA LYS A 35 26.14 6.54 -0.65
C LYS A 35 26.66 7.96 -0.32
N LEU A 36 27.44 8.54 -1.23
CA LEU A 36 28.15 9.83 -1.05
C LEU A 36 27.34 11.06 -1.50
N GLY A 37 26.03 10.90 -1.73
CA GLY A 37 25.14 12.00 -2.10
C GLY A 37 24.93 12.17 -3.61
N VAL A 38 24.51 13.37 -4.01
CA VAL A 38 24.11 13.69 -5.39
C VAL A 38 24.96 14.84 -5.92
N ALA A 39 25.48 14.69 -7.14
CA ALA A 39 26.21 15.72 -7.85
C ALA A 39 25.71 15.82 -9.30
N THR A 40 25.87 16.99 -9.91
CA THR A 40 25.58 17.21 -11.33
C THR A 40 26.86 17.08 -12.13
N PHE A 41 26.87 16.24 -13.17
CA PHE A 41 28.03 16.05 -14.04
C PHE A 41 27.75 16.63 -15.43
N LEU A 42 28.74 17.31 -16.02
CA LEU A 42 28.67 17.93 -17.33
C LEU A 42 29.65 17.22 -18.29
N PRO A 43 29.21 16.16 -19.02
CA PRO A 43 30.06 15.42 -19.94
C PRO A 43 30.32 16.21 -21.23
N LEU A 44 31.56 16.60 -21.49
CA LEU A 44 31.93 17.51 -22.59
C LEU A 44 31.58 16.96 -23.99
N ASN A 45 31.59 15.64 -24.16
CA ASN A 45 31.24 14.98 -25.42
C ASN A 45 29.74 15.05 -25.75
N LYS A 46 28.86 15.07 -24.75
CA LYS A 46 27.39 15.06 -24.90
C LYS A 46 26.72 16.39 -24.55
N LEU A 47 27.42 17.28 -23.86
CA LEU A 47 26.85 18.54 -23.41
C LEU A 47 26.49 19.42 -24.62
N SER A 48 25.21 19.78 -24.71
CA SER A 48 24.67 20.66 -25.74
C SER A 48 24.06 21.89 -25.09
N PRO A 49 24.81 23.00 -24.97
CA PRO A 49 24.26 24.24 -24.43
C PRO A 49 23.16 24.77 -25.34
N PRO A 50 22.08 25.37 -24.78
CA PRO A 50 21.08 26.03 -25.60
C PRO A 50 21.73 27.18 -26.38
N PRO A 51 21.28 27.43 -27.63
CA PRO A 51 21.80 28.54 -28.42
C PRO A 51 21.52 29.86 -27.69
N ILE A 52 22.49 30.77 -27.72
CA ILE A 52 22.30 32.13 -27.24
C ILE A 52 21.28 32.77 -28.18
N LYS A 53 20.08 33.06 -27.68
CA LYS A 53 19.05 33.73 -28.49
C LYS A 53 19.57 35.10 -28.92
N ASP A 54 19.51 35.42 -30.20
CA ASP A 54 19.97 36.71 -30.75
C ASP A 54 19.26 37.91 -30.08
N GLU A 55 18.03 37.69 -29.61
CA GLU A 55 17.27 38.63 -28.79
C GLU A 55 18.07 39.07 -27.55
N ALA A 56 18.73 38.15 -26.84
CA ALA A 56 19.52 38.48 -25.65
C ALA A 56 20.78 39.32 -25.95
N ARG A 57 21.37 39.15 -27.14
CA ARG A 57 22.57 39.90 -27.58
C ARG A 57 22.23 41.28 -28.15
N ASN A 58 21.03 41.45 -28.69
CA ASN A 58 20.63 42.66 -29.41
C ASN A 58 19.76 43.63 -28.58
N ILE A 59 19.43 43.31 -27.33
CA ILE A 59 18.70 44.25 -26.46
C ILE A 59 19.64 45.42 -26.11
N LYS A 60 19.39 46.58 -26.73
CA LYS A 60 20.04 47.86 -26.40
C LYS A 60 19.14 48.69 -25.49
N LYS A 61 19.00 48.26 -24.23
CA LYS A 61 18.27 49.00 -23.18
C LYS A 61 19.24 49.44 -22.09
N ALA A 62 18.94 50.57 -21.44
CA ALA A 62 19.75 51.08 -20.34
C ALA A 62 19.76 50.09 -19.16
N GLY A 63 20.91 49.98 -18.46
CA GLY A 63 21.09 49.11 -17.31
C GLY A 63 21.51 47.67 -17.62
N ILE A 64 21.91 47.36 -18.86
CA ILE A 64 22.50 46.06 -19.23
C ILE A 64 24.02 46.12 -19.08
N VAL A 65 24.57 45.18 -18.32
CA VAL A 65 26.03 45.01 -18.17
C VAL A 65 26.59 44.13 -19.28
N GLY A 66 25.90 43.03 -19.61
CA GLY A 66 26.31 42.10 -20.65
C GLY A 66 25.84 40.67 -20.39
N LEU A 67 26.11 39.76 -21.32
CA LEU A 67 25.81 38.34 -21.12
C LEU A 67 26.81 37.76 -20.11
N ALA A 68 26.34 36.95 -19.15
CA ALA A 68 27.16 36.44 -18.06
C ALA A 68 28.39 35.66 -18.56
N VAL A 69 28.27 34.98 -19.71
CA VAL A 69 29.38 34.22 -20.31
C VAL A 69 30.47 35.10 -20.93
N ASP A 70 30.13 36.31 -21.38
CA ASP A 70 31.09 37.25 -21.95
C ASP A 70 31.90 37.98 -20.85
N LEU A 71 31.44 37.87 -19.60
CA LEU A 71 32.03 38.49 -18.41
C LEU A 71 33.00 37.56 -17.65
N ILE A 72 33.29 36.38 -18.20
CA ILE A 72 34.14 35.37 -17.56
C ILE A 72 35.20 34.81 -18.52
N SER A 73 36.42 34.62 -18.01
CA SER A 73 37.51 33.99 -18.75
C SER A 73 37.57 32.50 -18.46
N HIS A 74 37.70 31.68 -19.51
CA HIS A 74 37.79 30.22 -19.38
C HIS A 74 38.62 29.60 -20.52
N GLU A 75 39.14 28.40 -20.30
CA GLU A 75 39.84 27.65 -21.34
C GLU A 75 38.86 27.14 -22.41
N LYS A 76 39.27 27.21 -23.70
CA LYS A 76 38.43 26.84 -24.84
C LYS A 76 37.86 25.41 -24.78
N LYS A 77 38.58 24.46 -24.19
CA LYS A 77 38.10 23.08 -24.00
C LYS A 77 36.82 22.98 -23.15
N TYR A 78 36.55 23.98 -22.30
CA TYR A 78 35.39 24.00 -21.40
C TYR A 78 34.27 24.93 -21.88
N GLU A 79 34.40 25.51 -23.08
CA GLU A 79 33.46 26.51 -23.63
C GLU A 79 32.00 26.04 -23.57
N LYS A 80 31.72 24.78 -23.93
CA LYS A 80 30.36 24.21 -23.85
C LYS A 80 29.79 24.22 -22.44
N ALA A 81 30.61 23.97 -21.42
CA ALA A 81 30.18 23.95 -20.02
C ALA A 81 29.87 25.35 -19.52
N PHE A 82 30.74 26.32 -19.81
CA PHE A 82 30.49 27.71 -19.44
C PHE A 82 29.29 28.31 -20.19
N HIS A 83 29.10 27.98 -21.49
CA HIS A 83 27.89 28.34 -22.23
C HIS A 83 26.63 27.71 -21.62
N TYR A 84 26.69 26.46 -21.17
CA TYR A 84 25.54 25.80 -20.52
C TYR A 84 25.16 26.49 -19.20
N VAL A 85 26.14 26.94 -18.41
CA VAL A 85 25.90 27.59 -17.12
C VAL A 85 25.46 29.04 -17.30
N PHE A 86 26.17 29.81 -18.12
CA PHE A 86 26.07 31.27 -18.18
C PHE A 86 25.48 31.82 -19.49
N GLY A 87 25.43 31.03 -20.55
CA GLY A 87 25.10 31.50 -21.90
C GLY A 87 23.66 31.98 -22.08
N SER A 88 22.74 31.61 -21.17
CA SER A 88 21.35 32.05 -21.21
C SER A 88 21.03 33.22 -20.28
N THR A 89 22.02 33.82 -19.60
CA THR A 89 21.76 34.78 -18.52
C THR A 89 22.39 36.14 -18.80
N LEU A 90 21.53 37.16 -18.80
CA LEU A 90 21.92 38.56 -18.98
C LEU A 90 22.14 39.22 -17.62
N ILE A 91 23.25 39.90 -17.43
CA ILE A 91 23.54 40.67 -16.22
C ILE A 91 23.02 42.09 -16.40
N VAL A 92 22.26 42.55 -15.42
CA VAL A 92 21.62 43.88 -15.39
C VAL A 92 21.95 44.60 -14.09
N GLU A 93 21.82 45.92 -14.05
CA GLU A 93 22.13 46.72 -12.85
C GLU A 93 21.19 46.40 -11.69
N ASP A 94 19.88 46.44 -11.92
CA ASP A 94 18.84 46.30 -10.90
C ASP A 94 17.51 45.73 -11.45
N ILE A 95 16.52 45.56 -10.57
CA ILE A 95 15.18 45.06 -10.92
C ILE A 95 14.43 46.02 -11.87
N PRO A 96 14.45 47.35 -11.69
CA PRO A 96 13.92 48.31 -12.67
C PRO A 96 14.46 48.09 -14.09
N ALA A 97 15.76 47.90 -14.25
CA ALA A 97 16.38 47.59 -15.54
C ALA A 97 15.86 46.27 -16.11
N ALA A 98 15.76 45.22 -15.29
CA ALA A 98 15.16 43.94 -15.68
C ALA A 98 13.70 44.09 -16.17
N ARG A 99 12.91 44.93 -15.49
CA ARG A 99 11.53 45.23 -15.88
C ARG A 99 11.45 45.98 -17.21
N ALA A 100 12.34 46.94 -17.44
CA ALA A 100 12.43 47.67 -18.69
C ALA A 100 12.77 46.73 -19.86
N ILE A 101 13.60 45.71 -19.63
CA ILE A 101 13.93 44.67 -20.62
C ILE A 101 12.72 43.79 -20.92
N GLY A 102 12.02 43.33 -19.88
CA GLY A 102 10.81 42.53 -19.95
C GLY A 102 10.98 41.25 -19.15
N ILE A 103 10.33 41.15 -18.00
CA ILE A 103 10.38 39.96 -17.14
C ILE A 103 9.83 38.75 -17.90
N GLY A 104 10.57 37.64 -17.87
CA GLY A 104 10.22 36.40 -18.58
C GLY A 104 10.71 36.31 -20.02
N SER A 105 11.20 37.41 -20.62
CA SER A 105 11.76 37.37 -21.99
C SER A 105 13.09 36.62 -22.05
N VAL A 106 14.00 36.97 -21.14
CA VAL A 106 15.32 36.38 -20.97
C VAL A 106 15.61 36.17 -19.48
N ARG A 107 16.43 35.18 -19.16
CA ARG A 107 16.89 34.98 -17.78
C ARG A 107 17.86 36.11 -17.44
N MET A 108 17.62 36.82 -16.34
CA MET A 108 18.42 37.98 -15.93
C MET A 108 18.92 37.81 -14.50
N ALA A 109 20.11 38.34 -14.20
CA ALA A 109 20.60 38.47 -12.84
C ALA A 109 21.06 39.91 -12.57
N THR A 110 20.66 40.48 -11.44
CA THR A 110 21.05 41.85 -11.06
C THR A 110 22.45 41.88 -10.44
N ILE A 111 23.13 43.02 -10.48
CA ILE A 111 24.40 43.21 -9.75
C ILE A 111 24.20 42.97 -8.24
N GLY A 112 23.00 43.29 -7.73
CA GLY A 112 22.58 43.06 -6.35
C GLY A 112 22.30 41.60 -5.97
N GLY A 113 22.31 40.66 -6.92
CA GLY A 113 22.12 39.24 -6.65
C GLY A 113 20.67 38.76 -6.65
N ASP A 114 19.79 39.45 -7.37
CA ASP A 114 18.44 38.97 -7.68
C ASP A 114 18.46 38.22 -9.01
N LEU A 115 17.67 37.14 -9.11
CA LEU A 115 17.52 36.32 -10.30
C LEU A 115 16.09 36.43 -10.83
N ILE A 116 15.98 36.58 -12.14
CA ILE A 116 14.71 36.58 -12.86
C ILE A 116 14.79 35.47 -13.91
N GLU A 117 13.96 34.45 -13.77
CA GLU A 117 13.88 33.33 -14.69
C GLU A 117 13.00 33.64 -15.91
N THR A 118 13.19 32.91 -17.01
CA THR A 118 12.33 33.02 -18.22
C THR A 118 10.89 32.62 -17.95
N SER A 119 10.62 31.86 -16.89
CA SER A 119 9.26 31.56 -16.43
C SER A 119 8.55 32.75 -15.77
N GLY A 120 9.26 33.86 -15.56
CA GLY A 120 8.78 34.99 -14.76
C GLY A 120 8.98 34.81 -13.25
N ALA A 121 9.51 33.67 -12.79
CA ALA A 121 9.87 33.48 -11.39
C ALA A 121 11.01 34.44 -11.02
N MET A 122 10.88 35.12 -9.88
CA MET A 122 11.88 36.05 -9.36
C MET A 122 12.38 35.54 -8.00
N GLN A 123 13.69 35.55 -7.80
CA GLN A 123 14.36 35.17 -6.56
C GLN A 123 15.26 36.31 -6.11
N GLY A 124 14.99 36.87 -4.94
CA GLY A 124 15.74 38.00 -4.39
C GLY A 124 15.58 38.08 -2.87
N GLY A 125 16.29 39.01 -2.25
CA GLY A 125 16.22 39.24 -0.79
C GLY A 125 17.57 39.56 -0.16
N PHE A 126 17.58 39.71 1.16
CA PHE A 126 18.80 39.97 1.91
C PHE A 126 19.70 38.73 1.93
N ARG A 127 20.83 38.79 1.23
CA ARG A 127 21.87 37.77 1.27
C ARG A 127 22.98 38.23 2.20
N ALA A 128 23.12 37.59 3.35
CA ALA A 128 24.37 37.67 4.11
C ALA A 128 25.51 37.15 3.20
N ARG A 129 26.63 37.86 3.12
CA ARG A 129 27.82 37.40 2.39
C ARG A 129 28.25 36.06 3.00
N LYS A 130 27.84 34.93 2.40
CA LYS A 130 28.27 33.62 2.85
C LYS A 130 29.71 33.39 2.39
N SER A 131 30.57 32.99 3.32
CA SER A 131 31.88 32.41 3.03
C SER A 131 31.65 31.01 2.48
N GLY A 132 31.76 30.83 1.18
CA GLY A 132 31.82 29.51 0.57
C GLY A 132 31.93 29.59 -0.94
N LEU A 133 32.95 28.95 -1.51
CA LEU A 133 33.17 28.62 -2.94
C LEU A 133 32.81 29.70 -3.97
N GLY A 134 32.80 30.97 -3.56
CA GLY A 134 32.58 32.12 -4.42
C GLY A 134 33.89 32.60 -5.04
N PHE A 135 33.78 33.29 -6.18
CA PHE A 135 34.92 33.88 -6.89
C PHE A 135 35.82 34.79 -6.00
N GLN A 136 35.28 35.39 -4.94
CA GLN A 136 36.03 36.25 -4.01
C GLN A 136 36.94 35.51 -3.02
N GLU A 137 36.66 34.24 -2.69
CA GLU A 137 37.43 33.48 -1.70
C GLU A 137 38.81 33.08 -2.27
N LYS A 138 38.86 32.73 -3.56
CA LYS A 138 40.13 32.45 -4.25
C LYS A 138 41.01 33.68 -4.40
N GLU A 139 40.45 34.83 -4.75
CA GLU A 139 41.21 36.07 -4.90
C GLU A 139 41.85 36.50 -3.56
N THR A 140 41.06 36.48 -2.47
CA THR A 140 41.55 36.84 -1.13
C THR A 140 42.59 35.85 -0.61
N GLN A 141 42.40 34.54 -0.84
CA GLN A 141 43.39 33.52 -0.46
C GLN A 141 44.69 33.64 -1.28
N GLN A 142 44.59 33.92 -2.60
CA GLN A 142 45.77 34.11 -3.44
C GLN A 142 46.55 35.36 -3.05
N GLU A 143 45.86 36.45 -2.73
CA GLU A 143 46.47 37.69 -2.26
C GLU A 143 47.14 37.51 -0.89
N MET A 144 46.51 36.78 0.04
CA MET A 144 47.15 36.40 1.31
C MET A 144 48.38 35.52 1.11
N GLN A 145 48.32 34.51 0.23
CA GLN A 145 49.47 33.64 -0.07
C GLN A 145 50.63 34.41 -0.71
N ALA A 146 50.33 35.39 -1.58
CA ALA A 146 51.34 36.26 -2.17
C ALA A 146 52.05 37.12 -1.10
N LEU A 147 51.29 37.71 -0.18
CA LEU A 147 51.83 38.50 0.92
C LEU A 147 52.63 37.65 1.93
N GLU A 148 52.17 36.42 2.22
CA GLU A 148 52.92 35.48 3.07
C GLU A 148 54.27 35.11 2.44
N LYS A 149 54.30 34.92 1.11
CA LYS A 149 55.54 34.67 0.37
C LYS A 149 56.47 35.88 0.37
N GLU A 150 55.94 37.08 0.16
CA GLU A 150 56.71 38.32 0.20
C GLU A 150 57.35 38.57 1.58
N ILE A 151 56.63 38.28 2.67
CA ILE A 151 57.18 38.33 4.03
C ILE A 151 58.32 37.32 4.22
N ALA A 152 58.18 36.10 3.67
CA ALA A 152 59.23 35.08 3.76
C ALA A 152 60.49 35.50 2.99
N ASP A 153 60.33 36.10 1.81
CA ASP A 153 61.43 36.62 1.01
C ASP A 153 62.13 37.78 1.74
N LEU A 154 61.38 38.72 2.32
CA LEU A 154 61.91 39.79 3.16
C LEU A 154 62.64 39.26 4.40
N GLU A 155 62.12 38.21 5.05
CA GLU A 155 62.78 37.55 6.18
C GLU A 155 64.13 36.96 5.80
N SER A 156 64.22 36.31 4.63
CA SER A 156 65.48 35.77 4.10
C SER A 156 66.50 36.89 3.81
N ILE A 157 66.04 37.99 3.18
CA ILE A 157 66.90 39.15 2.87
C ILE A 157 67.42 39.80 4.15
N ILE A 158 66.55 40.03 5.14
CA ILE A 158 66.93 40.60 6.44
C ILE A 158 67.97 39.72 7.12
N ALA A 159 67.76 38.40 7.18
CA ALA A 159 68.70 37.48 7.80
C ALA A 159 70.09 37.52 7.13
N ARG A 160 70.13 37.60 5.79
CA ARG A 160 71.40 37.74 5.06
C ARG A 160 72.10 39.07 5.33
N LEU A 161 71.35 40.17 5.41
CA LEU A 161 71.91 41.48 5.76
C LEU A 161 72.41 41.54 7.20
N GLU A 162 71.72 40.90 8.14
CA GLU A 162 72.17 40.76 9.53
C GLU A 162 73.46 39.96 9.65
N ALA A 163 73.58 38.85 8.91
CA ALA A 163 74.82 38.08 8.85
C ALA A 163 75.99 38.89 8.27
N LYS A 164 75.76 39.60 7.16
CA LYS A 164 76.80 40.44 6.53
C LYS A 164 77.20 41.62 7.40
N LYS A 165 76.25 42.20 8.14
CA LYS A 165 76.54 43.22 9.15
C LYS A 165 77.50 42.67 10.22
N ALA A 166 77.21 41.49 10.78
CA ALA A 166 78.07 40.86 11.78
C ALA A 166 79.50 40.58 11.24
N GLU A 167 79.61 40.09 10.00
CA GLU A 167 80.91 39.90 9.34
C GLU A 167 81.70 41.21 9.18
N ASN A 168 81.02 42.29 8.80
CA ASN A 168 81.61 43.62 8.65
C ASN A 168 82.04 44.20 10.01
N ASP A 169 81.23 44.02 11.06
CA ASP A 169 81.58 44.43 12.42
C ASP A 169 82.85 43.68 12.92
N GLU A 170 82.92 42.37 12.73
CA GLU A 170 84.12 41.57 13.04
C GLU A 170 85.35 41.98 12.22
N LEU A 171 85.15 42.33 10.94
CA LEU A 171 86.23 42.80 10.08
C LEU A 171 86.76 44.16 10.55
N ILE A 172 85.88 45.11 10.89
CA ILE A 172 86.27 46.41 11.46
C ILE A 172 87.10 46.21 12.73
N GLU A 173 86.66 45.36 13.66
CA GLU A 173 87.39 45.11 14.91
C GLU A 173 88.76 44.46 14.69
N ARG A 174 88.87 43.53 13.73
CA ARG A 174 90.17 42.96 13.32
C ARG A 174 91.10 44.02 12.72
N LEU A 175 90.59 44.88 11.83
CA LEU A 175 91.39 45.94 11.22
C LEU A 175 91.81 47.00 12.26
N ARG A 176 90.95 47.32 13.24
CA ARG A 176 91.28 48.21 14.37
C ARG A 176 92.39 47.65 15.23
N THR A 177 92.30 46.37 15.60
CA THR A 177 93.36 45.67 16.34
C THR A 177 94.68 45.70 15.57
N ARG A 178 94.66 45.35 14.28
CA ARG A 178 95.87 45.38 13.44
C ARG A 178 96.46 46.79 13.29
N LYS A 179 95.61 47.81 13.18
CA LYS A 179 96.05 49.20 13.14
C LYS A 179 96.75 49.59 14.46
N ALA A 180 96.19 49.22 15.61
CA ALA A 180 96.79 49.47 16.91
C ALA A 180 98.14 48.76 17.09
N GLU A 181 98.30 47.54 16.57
CA GLU A 181 99.58 46.84 16.52
C GLU A 181 100.62 47.62 15.69
N LEU A 182 100.26 48.05 14.47
CA LEU A 182 101.14 48.84 13.62
C LEU A 182 101.52 50.18 14.27
N GLU A 183 100.58 50.84 14.95
CA GLU A 183 100.86 52.06 15.72
C GLU A 183 101.87 51.78 16.85
N GLY A 184 101.75 50.64 17.54
CA GLY A 184 102.73 50.17 18.53
C GLY A 184 104.12 49.89 17.92
N GLU A 185 104.18 49.27 16.75
CA GLU A 185 105.42 49.03 16.00
C GLU A 185 106.07 50.35 15.57
N ILE A 186 105.30 51.31 15.07
CA ILE A 186 105.77 52.66 14.72
C ILE A 186 106.39 53.35 15.93
N ILE A 187 105.74 53.30 17.11
CA ILE A 187 106.27 53.89 18.35
C ILE A 187 107.58 53.22 18.77
N LYS A 188 107.70 51.89 18.58
CA LYS A 188 108.92 51.14 18.87
C LYS A 188 110.06 51.57 17.95
N GLU A 189 109.80 51.68 16.65
CA GLU A 189 110.80 52.16 15.68
C GLU A 189 111.19 53.63 15.91
N GLU A 190 110.25 54.48 16.33
CA GLU A 190 110.55 55.85 16.75
C GLU A 190 111.52 55.91 17.93
N LYS A 191 111.34 55.05 18.93
CA LYS A 191 112.27 54.95 20.07
C LYS A 191 113.64 54.43 19.64
N SER A 192 113.70 53.43 18.75
CA SER A 192 114.95 52.92 18.19
C SER A 192 115.72 53.99 17.41
N LEU A 193 115.03 54.82 16.62
CA LEU A 193 115.60 55.96 15.91
C LEU A 193 116.15 57.04 16.88
N PHE A 194 115.50 57.25 18.02
CA PHE A 194 115.92 58.23 19.02
C PHE A 194 117.15 57.77 19.84
N LEU A 195 117.29 56.47 20.09
CA LEU A 195 118.37 55.87 20.90
C LEU A 195 119.68 55.62 20.12
N GLY A 196 119.68 55.79 18.79
CA GLY A 196 120.90 55.75 17.96
C GLY A 196 121.59 54.38 17.86
N SER A 197 120.90 53.28 18.14
CA SER A 197 121.47 51.94 18.31
C SER A 197 121.46 51.04 17.05
N GLY A 198 121.29 51.60 15.84
CA GLY A 198 121.23 50.81 14.59
C GLY A 198 121.37 51.65 13.31
N ASP A 199 121.20 50.98 12.15
CA ASP A 199 121.28 51.57 10.80
C ASP A 199 120.10 52.55 10.55
N LEU A 200 120.36 53.85 10.74
CA LEU A 200 119.34 54.90 10.82
C LEU A 200 118.48 55.03 9.58
N ASP A 201 119.02 54.75 8.39
CA ASP A 201 118.29 54.88 7.13
C ASP A 201 117.34 53.71 6.90
N ALA A 202 117.70 52.50 7.33
CA ALA A 202 116.83 51.33 7.28
C ALA A 202 115.60 51.51 8.19
N ASN A 203 115.79 52.00 9.42
CA ASN A 203 114.70 52.24 10.38
C ASN A 203 113.76 53.37 9.92
N LYS A 204 114.26 54.39 9.22
CA LYS A 204 113.42 55.45 8.63
C LYS A 204 112.51 54.92 7.52
N GLU A 205 113.05 54.07 6.64
CA GLU A 205 112.26 53.51 5.54
C GLU A 205 111.20 52.54 6.06
N GLN A 206 111.55 51.70 7.04
CA GLN A 206 110.60 50.80 7.71
C GLN A 206 109.47 51.57 8.42
N LYS A 207 109.79 52.66 9.13
CA LYS A 207 108.78 53.54 9.74
C LYS A 207 107.82 54.13 8.69
N LYS A 208 108.36 54.59 7.56
CA LYS A 208 107.57 55.18 6.47
C LYS A 208 106.64 54.14 5.83
N GLU A 209 107.11 52.91 5.68
CA GLU A 209 106.30 51.79 5.21
C GLU A 209 105.14 51.49 6.19
N LEU A 210 105.44 51.36 7.49
CA LEU A 210 104.43 51.12 8.53
C LEU A 210 103.38 52.25 8.61
N LEU A 211 103.79 53.52 8.48
CA LEU A 211 102.88 54.67 8.41
C LEU A 211 101.95 54.57 7.19
N THR A 212 102.48 54.17 6.04
CA THR A 212 101.70 54.00 4.82
C THR A 212 100.68 52.87 4.97
N GLN A 213 101.08 51.74 5.58
CA GLN A 213 100.18 50.62 5.88
C GLN A 213 99.08 51.02 6.88
N SER A 214 99.42 51.75 7.95
CA SER A 214 98.44 52.26 8.93
C SER A 214 97.42 53.21 8.31
N GLN A 215 97.86 54.12 7.43
CA GLN A 215 96.98 55.01 6.68
C GLN A 215 96.05 54.26 5.72
N GLN A 216 96.55 53.23 5.05
CA GLN A 216 95.74 52.37 4.18
C GLN A 216 94.68 51.59 4.98
N LEU A 217 95.03 51.09 6.16
CA LEU A 217 94.08 50.43 7.07
C LEU A 217 93.01 51.40 7.57
N ALA A 218 93.36 52.63 7.93
CA ALA A 218 92.40 53.65 8.35
C ALA A 218 91.35 53.93 7.25
N LYS A 219 91.80 54.16 6.01
CA LYS A 219 90.90 54.35 4.86
C LYS A 219 89.98 53.15 4.62
N ARG A 220 90.49 51.94 4.84
CA ARG A 220 89.71 50.70 4.66
C ARG A 220 88.66 50.54 5.76
N ILE A 221 88.99 50.89 7.01
CA ILE A 221 88.02 50.91 8.11
C ILE A 221 86.90 51.90 7.82
N ASP A 222 87.23 53.12 7.39
CA ASP A 222 86.25 54.17 7.08
C ASP A 222 85.30 53.72 5.94
N ALA A 223 85.85 53.14 4.87
CA ALA A 223 85.04 52.64 3.76
C ALA A 223 84.07 51.51 4.18
N ILE A 224 84.50 50.58 5.03
CA ILE A 224 83.64 49.50 5.53
C ILE A 224 82.60 50.05 6.51
N ALA A 225 82.95 51.06 7.32
CA ALA A 225 82.01 51.71 8.23
C ALA A 225 80.89 52.45 7.48
N ASP A 226 81.22 53.11 6.36
CA ASP A 226 80.23 53.74 5.48
C ASP A 226 79.30 52.70 4.83
N GLU A 227 79.84 51.57 4.35
CA GLU A 227 79.03 50.47 3.82
C GLU A 227 78.08 49.89 4.88
N LEU A 228 78.57 49.72 6.11
CA LEU A 228 77.80 49.25 7.25
C LEU A 228 76.65 50.21 7.60
N MET A 229 76.89 51.52 7.52
CA MET A 229 75.88 52.54 7.80
C MET A 229 74.73 52.49 6.79
N GLU A 230 75.05 52.32 5.51
CA GLU A 230 74.03 52.18 4.45
C GLU A 230 73.27 50.86 4.56
N GLN A 231 73.96 49.76 4.86
CA GLN A 231 73.32 48.46 5.15
C GLN A 231 72.35 48.57 6.33
N ASN A 232 72.72 49.26 7.42
CA ASN A 232 71.81 49.45 8.56
C ASN A 232 70.54 50.24 8.20
N ARG A 233 70.65 51.25 7.31
CA ARG A 233 69.48 51.99 6.83
C ARG A 233 68.54 51.10 6.03
N THR A 234 69.06 50.32 5.08
CA THR A 234 68.26 49.38 4.29
C THR A 234 67.60 48.30 5.14
N LEU A 235 68.31 47.81 6.17
CA LEU A 235 67.80 46.82 7.11
C LEU A 235 66.63 47.39 7.94
N ALA A 236 66.74 48.64 8.38
CA ALA A 236 65.65 49.33 9.09
C ALA A 236 64.41 49.52 8.21
N SER A 237 64.57 49.93 6.94
CA SER A 237 63.43 50.11 6.03
C SER A 237 62.72 48.78 5.73
N LEU A 238 63.48 47.72 5.46
CA LEU A 238 62.91 46.38 5.21
C LEU A 238 62.17 45.82 6.43
N LYS A 239 62.66 46.09 7.66
CA LYS A 239 61.97 45.69 8.89
C LYS A 239 60.63 46.42 9.06
N ILE A 240 60.56 47.69 8.71
CA ILE A 240 59.32 48.48 8.75
C ILE A 240 58.31 47.93 7.73
N GLU A 241 58.75 47.70 6.49
CA GLU A 241 57.93 47.15 5.41
C GLU A 241 57.35 45.77 5.78
N LYS A 242 58.20 44.87 6.31
CA LYS A 242 57.75 43.58 6.86
C LYS A 242 56.67 43.75 7.93
N GLY A 243 56.81 44.73 8.83
CA GLY A 243 55.84 45.03 9.88
C GLY A 243 54.48 45.42 9.30
N GLN A 244 54.47 46.32 8.32
CA GLN A 244 53.25 46.76 7.64
C GLN A 244 52.54 45.63 6.89
N LEU A 245 53.30 44.76 6.22
CA LEU A 245 52.74 43.58 5.54
C LEU A 245 52.11 42.60 6.54
N ARG A 246 52.76 42.37 7.70
CA ARG A 246 52.18 41.55 8.77
C ARG A 246 50.88 42.13 9.31
N GLU A 247 50.80 43.44 9.51
CA GLU A 247 49.56 44.11 9.94
C GLU A 247 48.43 43.99 8.92
N LYS A 248 48.74 44.08 7.61
CA LYS A 248 47.74 43.83 6.56
C LYS A 248 47.21 42.40 6.61
N ILE A 249 48.07 41.40 6.81
CA ILE A 249 47.66 39.99 6.94
C ILE A 249 46.80 39.77 8.18
N THR A 250 47.17 40.35 9.34
CA THR A 250 46.37 40.20 10.56
C THR A 250 45.03 40.94 10.46
N ALA A 251 44.97 42.09 9.79
CA ALA A 251 43.71 42.77 9.51
C ALA A 251 42.79 41.95 8.58
N MET A 252 43.36 41.24 7.60
CA MET A 252 42.62 40.32 6.74
C MET A 252 42.16 39.06 7.48
N ARG A 253 42.98 38.54 8.41
CA ARG A 253 42.59 37.46 9.34
C ARG A 253 41.73 38.03 10.47
N ASN A 254 40.46 38.35 10.21
CA ASN A 254 39.54 38.77 11.27
C ASN A 254 39.38 37.64 12.31
N PRO A 255 39.95 37.79 13.54
CA PRO A 255 39.98 36.70 14.52
C PRO A 255 38.58 36.33 15.03
N ARG A 256 37.65 37.29 14.98
CA ARG A 256 36.25 37.09 15.37
C ARG A 256 35.55 36.17 14.37
N LEU A 257 35.85 36.34 13.09
CA LEU A 257 35.30 35.53 12.01
C LEU A 257 35.86 34.10 12.03
N LEU A 258 37.14 33.94 12.39
CA LEU A 258 37.76 32.64 12.64
C LEU A 258 37.15 31.89 13.83
N ALA A 259 36.89 32.59 14.93
CA ALA A 259 36.21 32.00 16.08
C ALA A 259 34.77 31.59 15.73
N GLU A 260 34.02 32.44 15.01
CA GLU A 260 32.70 32.09 14.50
C GLU A 260 32.76 30.88 13.56
N LEU A 261 33.73 30.84 12.64
CA LEU A 261 33.91 29.72 11.71
C LEU A 261 34.13 28.40 12.46
N ASN A 262 35.03 28.39 13.45
CA ASN A 262 35.28 27.21 14.29
C ASN A 262 34.00 26.76 15.02
N THR A 263 33.23 27.69 15.60
CA THR A 263 31.96 27.32 16.26
C THR A 263 30.92 26.77 15.28
N PHE A 264 30.92 27.22 14.02
CA PHE A 264 30.06 26.66 12.98
C PHE A 264 30.54 25.28 12.52
N GLU A 265 31.86 25.06 12.45
CA GLU A 265 32.44 23.75 12.13
C GLU A 265 32.12 22.73 13.22
N ASP A 266 32.23 23.10 14.49
CA ASP A 266 31.85 22.25 15.63
C ASP A 266 30.37 21.87 15.56
N LYS A 267 29.47 22.85 15.38
CA LYS A 267 28.02 22.60 15.21
C LYS A 267 27.72 21.72 14.00
N LYS A 268 28.43 21.92 12.88
CA LYS A 268 28.27 21.09 11.69
C LYS A 268 28.68 19.65 11.98
N GLN A 269 29.71 19.44 12.79
CA GLN A 269 30.18 18.12 13.17
C GLN A 269 29.20 17.42 14.12
N GLU A 270 28.66 18.15 15.11
CA GLU A 270 27.59 17.69 16.01
C GLU A 270 26.33 17.28 15.23
N LEU A 271 25.84 18.13 14.34
CA LEU A 271 24.67 17.81 13.49
C LEU A 271 24.94 16.60 12.59
N LYS A 272 26.19 16.40 12.15
CA LYS A 272 26.56 15.26 11.32
C LYS A 272 26.53 13.96 12.13
N THR A 273 26.96 13.97 13.39
CA THR A 273 26.83 12.82 14.29
C THR A 273 25.37 12.49 14.59
N GLU A 274 24.55 13.51 14.88
CA GLU A 274 23.11 13.32 15.15
C GLU A 274 22.37 12.71 13.94
N VAL A 275 22.71 13.15 12.72
CA VAL A 275 22.15 12.54 11.49
C VAL A 275 22.55 11.07 11.33
N VAL A 276 23.74 10.67 11.76
CA VAL A 276 24.18 9.26 11.70
C VAL A 276 23.42 8.42 12.72
N GLU A 277 23.23 8.93 13.94
CA GLU A 277 22.47 8.26 14.99
C GLU A 277 21.00 8.06 14.58
N LEU A 278 20.32 9.14 14.16
CA LEU A 278 18.93 9.07 13.68
C LEU A 278 18.76 8.11 12.49
N ARG A 279 19.75 8.01 11.59
CA ARG A 279 19.71 7.04 10.49
C ARG A 279 19.87 5.60 10.97
N ALA A 280 20.65 5.36 12.02
CA ALA A 280 20.78 4.04 12.60
C ALA A 280 19.49 3.61 13.30
N GLU A 281 18.86 4.52 14.05
CA GLU A 281 17.55 4.29 14.69
C GLU A 281 16.47 3.99 13.65
N LEU A 282 16.37 4.81 12.59
CA LEU A 282 15.42 4.59 11.50
C LEU A 282 15.59 3.20 10.88
N ARG A 283 16.84 2.79 10.64
CA ARG A 283 17.14 1.47 10.06
C ARG A 283 16.75 0.33 11.00
N ASN A 284 16.93 0.50 12.30
CA ASN A 284 16.50 -0.49 13.29
C ASN A 284 14.97 -0.61 13.29
N SER A 285 14.23 0.50 13.32
CA SER A 285 12.77 0.48 13.26
C SER A 285 12.24 -0.11 11.95
N GLU A 286 12.85 0.20 10.81
CA GLU A 286 12.50 -0.42 9.52
C GLU A 286 12.72 -1.93 9.52
N SER A 287 13.81 -2.40 10.14
CA SER A 287 14.11 -3.82 10.29
C SER A 287 13.09 -4.52 11.20
N GLU A 288 12.71 -3.91 12.32
CA GLU A 288 11.67 -4.43 13.21
C GLU A 288 10.32 -4.54 12.50
N ILE A 289 9.93 -3.51 11.74
CA ILE A 289 8.71 -3.54 10.91
C ILE A 289 8.76 -4.69 9.91
N ALA A 290 9.88 -4.84 9.19
CA ALA A 290 10.03 -5.89 8.19
C ALA A 290 9.99 -7.30 8.79
N ASN A 291 10.64 -7.50 9.95
CA ASN A 291 10.79 -8.82 10.57
C ASN A 291 9.58 -9.23 11.43
N ILE A 292 8.87 -8.29 12.04
CA ILE A 292 7.72 -8.58 12.91
C ILE A 292 6.41 -8.43 12.12
N LEU A 293 6.18 -7.27 11.52
CA LEU A 293 4.90 -6.96 10.88
C LEU A 293 4.77 -7.63 9.50
N GLY A 294 5.88 -7.85 8.80
CA GLY A 294 5.90 -8.54 7.51
C GLY A 294 5.30 -9.96 7.59
N PRO A 295 5.83 -10.85 8.44
CA PRO A 295 5.28 -12.19 8.64
C PRO A 295 3.84 -12.18 9.17
N GLU A 296 3.52 -11.28 10.09
CA GLU A 296 2.18 -11.18 10.67
C GLU A 296 1.14 -10.82 9.60
N ALA A 297 1.44 -9.84 8.74
CA ALA A 297 0.59 -9.48 7.61
C ALA A 297 0.39 -10.65 6.63
N GLN A 298 1.43 -11.45 6.38
CA GLN A 298 1.32 -12.64 5.54
C GLN A 298 0.46 -13.73 6.19
N ASN A 299 0.60 -13.94 7.50
CA ASN A 299 -0.21 -14.89 8.25
C ASN A 299 -1.69 -14.49 8.26
N ILE A 300 -2.00 -13.23 8.56
CA ILE A 300 -3.36 -12.69 8.49
C ILE A 300 -3.95 -12.88 7.10
N LYS A 301 -3.18 -12.62 6.03
CA LYS A 301 -3.64 -12.81 4.65
C LYS A 301 -3.94 -14.28 4.32
N LYS A 302 -3.18 -15.23 4.89
CA LYS A 302 -3.47 -16.67 4.75
C LYS A 302 -4.75 -17.05 5.48
N ILE A 303 -4.93 -16.58 6.72
CA ILE A 303 -6.13 -16.82 7.54
C ILE A 303 -7.38 -16.27 6.83
N LEU A 304 -7.33 -15.03 6.33
CA LEU A 304 -8.44 -14.43 5.60
C LEU A 304 -8.83 -15.24 4.36
N LYS A 305 -7.86 -15.71 3.57
CA LYS A 305 -8.12 -16.57 2.41
C LYS A 305 -8.77 -17.90 2.80
N GLN A 306 -8.39 -18.47 3.94
CA GLN A 306 -8.97 -19.72 4.42
C GLN A 306 -10.43 -19.52 4.84
N HIS A 307 -10.71 -18.47 5.62
CA HIS A 307 -12.08 -18.13 6.02
C HIS A 307 -12.98 -17.75 4.84
N GLU A 308 -12.45 -17.12 3.80
CA GLU A 308 -13.23 -16.82 2.60
C GLU A 308 -13.65 -18.09 1.85
N LYS A 309 -12.76 -19.09 1.74
CA LYS A 309 -13.11 -20.41 1.19
C LYS A 309 -14.14 -21.15 2.03
N GLU A 310 -14.01 -21.10 3.35
CA GLU A 310 -14.98 -21.70 4.28
C GLU A 310 -16.35 -21.04 4.16
N ARG A 311 -16.39 -19.71 4.08
CA ARG A 311 -17.63 -18.95 3.86
C ARG A 311 -18.32 -19.37 2.56
N GLU A 312 -17.58 -19.48 1.46
CA GLU A 312 -18.13 -19.92 0.17
C GLU A 312 -18.67 -21.36 0.22
N ALA A 313 -17.99 -22.26 0.94
CA ALA A 313 -18.46 -23.63 1.14
C ALA A 313 -19.77 -23.67 1.93
N PHE A 314 -19.84 -22.95 3.05
CA PHE A 314 -21.05 -22.86 3.86
C PHE A 314 -22.22 -22.19 3.12
N GLU A 315 -21.96 -21.19 2.28
CA GLU A 315 -23.01 -20.54 1.49
C GLU A 315 -23.60 -21.51 0.45
N LYS A 316 -22.77 -22.36 -0.16
CA LYS A 316 -23.25 -23.43 -1.06
C LYS A 316 -24.10 -24.45 -0.32
N GLU A 317 -23.60 -24.94 0.81
CA GLU A 317 -24.34 -25.90 1.65
C GLU A 317 -25.67 -25.32 2.13
N GLN A 318 -25.70 -24.05 2.54
CA GLN A 318 -26.93 -23.37 2.93
C GLN A 318 -27.95 -23.33 1.78
N LYS A 319 -27.52 -23.04 0.54
CA LYS A 319 -28.39 -23.03 -0.65
C LYS A 319 -28.93 -24.42 -0.96
N GLU A 320 -28.10 -25.45 -0.87
CA GLU A 320 -28.50 -26.85 -1.08
C GLU A 320 -29.50 -27.31 -0.02
N ILE A 321 -29.26 -26.99 1.25
CA ILE A 321 -30.20 -27.32 2.34
C ILE A 321 -31.52 -26.59 2.09
N THR A 322 -31.49 -25.29 1.84
CA THR A 322 -32.71 -24.48 1.64
C THR A 322 -33.59 -25.02 0.50
N THR A 323 -32.98 -25.40 -0.62
CA THR A 323 -33.69 -26.01 -1.76
C THR A 323 -34.28 -27.37 -1.42
N ARG A 324 -33.53 -28.23 -0.71
CA ARG A 324 -34.03 -29.54 -0.22
C ARG A 324 -35.19 -29.38 0.77
N THR A 325 -35.12 -28.42 1.70
CA THR A 325 -36.20 -28.17 2.65
C THR A 325 -37.45 -27.67 1.95
N ALA A 326 -37.31 -26.80 0.95
CA ALA A 326 -38.44 -26.32 0.14
C ALA A 326 -39.11 -27.46 -0.65
N SER A 327 -38.32 -28.35 -1.27
CA SER A 327 -38.85 -29.54 -1.97
C SER A 327 -39.61 -30.46 -1.02
N ARG A 328 -39.01 -30.80 0.12
CA ARG A 328 -39.64 -31.66 1.14
C ARG A 328 -40.91 -31.05 1.71
N ALA A 329 -40.93 -29.73 1.94
CA ALA A 329 -42.13 -29.03 2.40
C ALA A 329 -43.26 -29.09 1.35
N SER A 330 -42.94 -29.01 0.06
CA SER A 330 -43.94 -29.18 -1.02
C SER A 330 -44.46 -30.61 -1.11
N GLU A 331 -43.57 -31.60 -1.02
CA GLU A 331 -43.95 -33.02 -0.99
C GLU A 331 -44.82 -33.36 0.23
N LEU A 332 -44.48 -32.84 1.40
CA LEU A 332 -45.25 -33.03 2.62
C LEU A 332 -46.67 -32.49 2.46
N LYS A 333 -46.84 -31.27 1.92
CA LYS A 333 -48.17 -30.70 1.64
C LYS A 333 -49.01 -31.57 0.70
N LYS A 334 -48.41 -32.10 -0.36
CA LYS A 334 -49.11 -33.01 -1.28
C LYS A 334 -49.57 -34.27 -0.57
N LYS A 335 -48.70 -34.88 0.24
CA LYS A 335 -49.05 -36.08 1.02
C LYS A 335 -50.13 -35.82 2.06
N GLU A 336 -50.10 -34.67 2.75
CA GLU A 336 -51.16 -34.26 3.67
C GLU A 336 -52.51 -34.04 2.97
N GLU A 337 -52.51 -33.49 1.75
CA GLU A 337 -53.73 -33.35 0.94
C GLU A 337 -54.27 -34.71 0.46
N GLU A 338 -53.40 -35.61 0.04
CA GLU A 338 -53.75 -36.99 -0.33
C GLU A 338 -54.31 -37.76 0.87
N GLU A 339 -53.68 -37.65 2.04
CA GLU A 339 -54.15 -38.24 3.30
C GLU A 339 -55.56 -37.73 3.65
N LYS A 340 -55.81 -36.42 3.57
CA LYS A 340 -57.14 -35.84 3.82
C LYS A 340 -58.19 -36.37 2.85
N LYS A 341 -57.87 -36.48 1.56
CA LYS A 341 -58.77 -37.05 0.55
C LYS A 341 -59.07 -38.52 0.84
N PHE A 342 -58.05 -39.30 1.14
CA PHE A 342 -58.18 -40.70 1.50
C PHE A 342 -59.03 -40.88 2.75
N PHE A 343 -58.80 -40.10 3.80
CA PHE A 343 -59.57 -40.17 5.04
C PHE A 343 -61.04 -39.79 4.83
N ALA A 344 -61.33 -38.79 3.98
CA ALA A 344 -62.69 -38.43 3.62
C ALA A 344 -63.41 -39.56 2.86
N GLN A 345 -62.74 -40.19 1.89
CA GLN A 345 -63.26 -41.35 1.16
C GLN A 345 -63.47 -42.55 2.09
N PHE A 346 -62.51 -42.84 2.96
CA PHE A 346 -62.60 -43.90 3.95
C PHE A 346 -63.80 -43.69 4.88
N LYS A 347 -64.02 -42.46 5.36
CA LYS A 347 -65.18 -42.12 6.21
C LYS A 347 -66.50 -42.31 5.47
N ASP A 348 -66.61 -41.88 4.22
CA ASP A 348 -67.81 -42.09 3.41
C ASP A 348 -68.10 -43.59 3.22
N LEU A 349 -67.09 -44.37 2.80
CA LEU A 349 -67.20 -45.82 2.67
C LEU A 349 -67.57 -46.51 3.98
N PHE A 350 -67.00 -46.08 5.10
CA PHE A 350 -67.34 -46.59 6.41
C PHE A 350 -68.81 -46.32 6.76
N THR A 351 -69.32 -45.11 6.51
CA THR A 351 -70.75 -44.81 6.75
C THR A 351 -71.69 -45.60 5.84
N LYS A 352 -71.30 -45.83 4.57
CA LYS A 352 -72.04 -46.70 3.65
C LYS A 352 -72.06 -48.14 4.15
N ARG A 353 -70.92 -48.67 4.62
CA ARG A 353 -70.84 -50.01 5.21
C ARG A 353 -71.71 -50.15 6.45
N SER A 354 -71.70 -49.15 7.35
CA SER A 354 -72.53 -49.17 8.55
C SER A 354 -74.03 -49.16 8.21
N LYS A 355 -74.46 -48.32 7.27
CA LYS A 355 -75.86 -48.31 6.81
C LYS A 355 -76.27 -49.64 6.20
N LEU A 356 -75.44 -50.19 5.31
CA LEU A 356 -75.70 -51.51 4.72
C LEU A 356 -75.79 -52.60 5.80
N ALA A 357 -74.96 -52.56 6.84
CA ALA A 357 -75.05 -53.51 7.95
C ALA A 357 -76.34 -53.34 8.78
N GLU A 358 -76.79 -52.10 9.02
CA GLU A 358 -78.09 -51.81 9.65
C GLU A 358 -79.26 -52.32 8.80
N ASP A 359 -79.21 -52.08 7.48
CA ASP A 359 -80.22 -52.55 6.53
C ASP A 359 -80.29 -54.09 6.49
N ILE A 360 -79.13 -54.77 6.48
CA ILE A 360 -79.04 -56.23 6.55
C ILE A 360 -79.69 -56.74 7.83
N ASN A 361 -79.33 -56.21 9.01
CA ASN A 361 -79.92 -56.62 10.29
C ASN A 361 -81.44 -56.39 10.33
N ALA A 362 -81.92 -55.28 9.75
CA ALA A 362 -83.35 -54.98 9.67
C ALA A 362 -84.09 -55.97 8.75
N LEU A 363 -83.49 -56.33 7.61
CA LEU A 363 -84.05 -57.36 6.72
C LEU A 363 -84.03 -58.74 7.35
N GLU A 364 -82.96 -59.13 8.05
CA GLU A 364 -82.89 -60.39 8.79
C GLU A 364 -83.98 -60.49 9.87
N THR A 365 -84.22 -59.40 10.60
CA THR A 365 -85.30 -59.33 11.60
C THR A 365 -86.67 -59.50 10.95
N LYS A 366 -86.91 -58.87 9.79
CA LYS A 366 -88.15 -59.03 9.03
C LYS A 366 -88.33 -60.46 8.50
N ILE A 367 -87.25 -61.09 8.04
CA ILE A 367 -87.26 -62.50 7.62
C ILE A 367 -87.65 -63.39 8.80
N PHE A 368 -87.06 -63.17 9.98
CA PHE A 368 -87.39 -63.94 11.18
C PHE A 368 -88.87 -63.78 11.58
N GLN A 369 -89.39 -62.55 11.60
CA GLN A 369 -90.81 -62.29 11.86
C GLN A 369 -91.74 -62.98 10.83
N SER A 370 -91.33 -62.98 9.56
CA SER A 370 -92.08 -63.66 8.49
C SER A 370 -92.02 -65.19 8.66
N GLN A 371 -90.90 -65.74 9.11
CA GLN A 371 -90.78 -67.18 9.41
C GLN A 371 -91.63 -67.60 10.61
N ASP A 372 -91.66 -66.81 11.68
CA ASP A 372 -92.51 -67.09 12.84
C ASP A 372 -94.00 -67.02 12.49
N THR A 373 -94.40 -66.03 11.69
CA THR A 373 -95.79 -65.95 11.21
C THR A 373 -96.16 -67.10 10.28
N ILE A 374 -95.23 -67.60 9.44
CA ILE A 374 -95.42 -68.82 8.66
C ILE A 374 -95.64 -70.02 9.60
N ARG A 375 -94.78 -70.22 10.62
CA ARG A 375 -94.93 -71.30 11.59
C ARG A 375 -96.26 -71.24 12.34
N ASP A 376 -96.67 -70.06 12.79
CA ASP A 376 -97.96 -69.87 13.45
C ASP A 376 -99.13 -70.27 12.54
N ASN A 377 -99.04 -69.94 11.26
CA ASN A 377 -100.05 -70.32 10.28
C ASN A 377 -100.01 -71.83 9.98
N GLU A 378 -98.84 -72.46 9.92
CA GLU A 378 -98.69 -73.92 9.81
C GLU A 378 -99.30 -74.63 11.02
N HIS A 379 -99.09 -74.12 12.24
CA HIS A 379 -99.71 -74.66 13.46
C HIS A 379 -101.24 -74.54 13.41
N LYS A 380 -101.77 -73.39 13.01
CA LYS A 380 -103.22 -73.19 12.81
C LYS A 380 -103.79 -74.14 11.76
N LEU A 381 -103.07 -74.34 10.65
CA LEU A 381 -103.45 -75.26 9.58
C LEU A 381 -103.47 -76.70 10.10
N ASN A 382 -102.45 -77.11 10.83
CA ASN A 382 -102.38 -78.44 11.44
C ASN A 382 -103.50 -78.67 12.45
N ALA A 383 -103.82 -77.67 13.29
CA ALA A 383 -104.95 -77.75 14.22
C ALA A 383 -106.29 -77.94 13.47
N ALA A 384 -106.52 -77.13 12.42
CA ALA A 384 -107.71 -77.26 11.58
C ALA A 384 -107.78 -78.62 10.85
N ASN A 385 -106.64 -79.15 10.40
CA ASN A 385 -106.56 -80.48 9.79
C ASN A 385 -106.87 -81.59 10.81
N LEU A 386 -106.45 -81.44 12.07
CA LEU A 386 -106.75 -82.37 13.14
C LEU A 386 -108.24 -82.37 13.49
N GLU A 387 -108.86 -81.19 13.56
CA GLU A 387 -110.31 -81.05 13.73
C GLU A 387 -111.07 -81.65 12.53
N ALA A 388 -110.62 -81.41 11.30
CA ALA A 388 -111.21 -82.01 10.12
C ALA A 388 -111.09 -83.54 10.12
N ALA A 389 -109.96 -84.09 10.59
CA ALA A 389 -109.78 -85.53 10.77
C ALA A 389 -110.69 -86.09 11.87
N ARG A 390 -110.86 -85.37 12.98
CA ARG A 390 -111.81 -85.73 14.05
C ARG A 390 -113.24 -85.76 13.52
N TYR A 391 -113.70 -84.72 12.83
CA TYR A 391 -115.03 -84.70 12.23
C TYR A 391 -115.21 -85.80 11.19
N LYS A 392 -114.19 -86.12 10.39
CA LYS A 392 -114.23 -87.28 9.48
C LYS A 392 -114.36 -88.61 10.22
N ALA A 393 -113.65 -88.78 11.33
CA ALA A 393 -113.76 -89.99 12.16
C ALA A 393 -115.13 -90.09 12.85
N GLU A 394 -115.68 -88.96 13.31
CA GLU A 394 -117.00 -88.87 13.93
C GLU A 394 -118.10 -89.17 12.89
N ILE A 395 -117.96 -88.67 11.66
CA ILE A 395 -118.80 -89.05 10.52
C ILE A 395 -118.68 -90.54 10.20
N ALA A 396 -117.46 -91.09 10.12
CA ALA A 396 -117.25 -92.51 9.86
C ALA A 396 -117.85 -93.41 10.97
N GLY A 397 -117.77 -92.99 12.23
CA GLY A 397 -118.41 -93.66 13.36
C GLY A 397 -119.93 -93.64 13.27
N LEU A 398 -120.52 -92.49 12.95
CA LEU A 398 -121.96 -92.36 12.70
C LEU A 398 -122.43 -93.17 11.48
N GLU A 399 -121.60 -93.26 10.43
CA GLU A 399 -121.86 -94.13 9.27
C GLU A 399 -121.81 -95.62 9.63
N GLU A 400 -120.92 -96.01 10.55
CA GLU A 400 -120.79 -97.39 11.02
C GLU A 400 -121.91 -97.79 12.00
N GLU A 401 -122.37 -96.86 12.85
CA GLU A 401 -123.57 -97.03 13.68
C GLU A 401 -124.88 -97.04 12.87
N ALA A 402 -124.88 -96.48 11.67
CA ALA A 402 -126.02 -96.51 10.76
C ALA A 402 -126.14 -97.80 9.91
N LYS A 403 -125.09 -98.64 9.84
CA LYS A 403 -125.09 -99.91 9.09
C LYS A 403 -126.24 -100.88 9.46
N PRO A 404 -126.73 -100.98 10.72
CA PRO A 404 -127.89 -101.81 11.07
C PRO A 404 -129.25 -101.26 10.61
N PHE A 405 -129.30 -100.03 10.08
CA PHE A 405 -130.52 -99.35 9.63
C PHE A 405 -130.53 -99.08 8.11
N GLU A 406 -129.65 -99.77 7.35
CA GLU A 406 -129.66 -99.81 5.88
C GLU A 406 -130.95 -100.47 5.36
N GLY A 407 -132.04 -99.70 5.33
CA GLY A 407 -133.37 -100.17 4.93
C GLY A 407 -134.52 -99.22 5.27
N VAL A 408 -134.26 -98.07 5.91
CA VAL A 408 -135.26 -97.01 6.18
C VAL A 408 -134.92 -95.77 5.35
N GLU A 409 -135.87 -95.26 4.57
CA GLU A 409 -135.70 -94.05 3.74
C GLU A 409 -135.33 -92.81 4.57
N LEU A 410 -134.13 -92.27 4.36
CA LEU A 410 -133.72 -90.91 4.74
C LEU A 410 -132.78 -90.33 3.67
N ALA A 411 -133.34 -90.08 2.48
CA ALA A 411 -132.62 -89.53 1.33
C ALA A 411 -132.25 -88.03 1.47
N ASP A 412 -132.88 -87.30 2.41
CA ASP A 412 -132.76 -85.83 2.46
C ASP A 412 -131.65 -85.29 3.38
N LEU A 413 -131.14 -86.04 4.36
CA LEU A 413 -130.13 -85.53 5.30
C LEU A 413 -128.68 -85.69 4.82
N ARG A 414 -128.39 -86.70 3.98
CA ARG A 414 -127.03 -86.98 3.46
C ARG A 414 -126.51 -85.89 2.52
N ARG A 415 -127.40 -85.23 1.78
CA ARG A 415 -127.03 -84.19 0.81
C ARG A 415 -126.70 -82.85 1.48
N GLN A 416 -127.46 -82.46 2.50
CA GLN A 416 -127.25 -81.18 3.18
C GLN A 416 -125.95 -81.15 3.99
N LEU A 417 -125.56 -82.27 4.62
CA LEU A 417 -124.31 -82.34 5.39
C LEU A 417 -123.06 -82.33 4.49
N ALA A 418 -123.12 -83.06 3.36
CA ALA A 418 -122.02 -83.09 2.39
C ALA A 418 -121.80 -81.72 1.72
N GLU A 419 -122.89 -81.00 1.40
CA GLU A 419 -122.79 -79.63 0.86
C GLU A 419 -122.22 -78.65 1.91
N ALA A 420 -122.66 -78.70 3.18
CA ALA A 420 -122.14 -77.81 4.22
C ALA A 420 -120.63 -78.00 4.48
N VAL A 421 -120.17 -79.26 4.62
CA VAL A 421 -118.74 -79.55 4.86
C VAL A 421 -117.89 -79.20 3.64
N ALA A 422 -118.35 -79.50 2.42
CA ALA A 422 -117.63 -79.12 1.20
C ALA A 422 -117.54 -77.59 1.03
N THR A 423 -118.56 -76.85 1.45
CA THR A 423 -118.58 -75.38 1.38
C THR A 423 -117.61 -74.77 2.41
N GLN A 424 -117.55 -75.32 3.63
CA GLN A 424 -116.62 -74.87 4.68
C GLN A 424 -115.15 -75.11 4.28
N VAL A 425 -114.83 -76.28 3.73
CA VAL A 425 -113.48 -76.64 3.28
C VAL A 425 -113.05 -75.84 2.06
N LYS A 426 -113.96 -75.60 1.10
CA LYS A 426 -113.66 -74.72 -0.04
C LYS A 426 -113.49 -73.26 0.38
N ALA A 427 -114.25 -72.79 1.37
CA ALA A 427 -114.09 -71.43 1.89
C ALA A 427 -112.73 -71.24 2.56
N THR A 428 -112.25 -72.19 3.36
CA THR A 428 -110.92 -72.11 4.00
C THR A 428 -109.77 -72.31 3.02
N GLN A 429 -109.90 -73.22 2.05
CA GLN A 429 -108.90 -73.36 0.96
C GLN A 429 -108.83 -72.12 0.08
N ALA A 430 -109.96 -71.51 -0.29
CA ALA A 430 -109.99 -70.28 -1.07
C ALA A 430 -109.40 -69.10 -0.28
N HIS A 431 -109.66 -69.01 1.03
CA HIS A 431 -109.06 -67.99 1.89
C HIS A 431 -107.54 -68.17 2.02
N HIS A 432 -107.05 -69.42 2.05
CA HIS A 432 -105.63 -69.73 2.08
C HIS A 432 -104.93 -69.44 0.74
N GLN A 433 -105.53 -69.83 -0.40
CA GLN A 433 -104.99 -69.50 -1.72
C GLN A 433 -105.03 -67.99 -2.01
N ALA A 434 -106.06 -67.27 -1.58
CA ALA A 434 -106.13 -65.83 -1.72
C ALA A 434 -105.13 -65.09 -0.80
N TYR A 435 -104.83 -65.62 0.39
CA TYR A 435 -103.86 -65.05 1.31
C TYR A 435 -102.41 -65.32 0.86
N ILE A 436 -102.12 -66.55 0.41
CA ILE A 436 -100.83 -66.89 -0.24
C ILE A 436 -100.65 -66.06 -1.52
N GLY A 437 -101.70 -65.91 -2.34
CA GLY A 437 -101.65 -65.11 -3.56
C GLY A 437 -101.43 -63.61 -3.31
N ARG A 438 -102.08 -63.01 -2.29
CA ARG A 438 -101.89 -61.58 -1.96
C ARG A 438 -100.60 -61.29 -1.20
N HIS A 439 -100.15 -62.16 -0.29
CA HIS A 439 -98.95 -61.87 0.51
C HIS A 439 -97.65 -62.34 -0.13
N ILE A 440 -97.67 -63.35 -1.02
CA ILE A 440 -96.51 -63.67 -1.85
C ILE A 440 -96.49 -62.81 -3.11
N GLY A 441 -97.66 -62.46 -3.68
CA GLY A 441 -97.76 -61.60 -4.86
C GLY A 441 -97.32 -60.15 -4.62
N ASP A 442 -97.73 -59.53 -3.50
CA ASP A 442 -97.38 -58.14 -3.20
C ASP A 442 -95.97 -57.99 -2.56
N GLN A 443 -95.35 -59.07 -2.10
CA GLN A 443 -93.97 -59.06 -1.57
C GLN A 443 -92.90 -59.44 -2.61
N VAL A 444 -93.30 -59.94 -3.79
CA VAL A 444 -92.41 -60.19 -4.93
C VAL A 444 -92.73 -59.21 -6.07
N ALA A 445 -92.96 -57.94 -5.72
CA ALA A 445 -92.62 -56.84 -6.63
C ALA A 445 -91.13 -56.54 -6.45
N ILE A 446 -90.28 -57.45 -6.94
CA ILE A 446 -88.93 -57.05 -7.32
C ILE A 446 -89.15 -56.16 -8.54
N GLU A 447 -89.26 -54.84 -8.32
CA GLU A 447 -88.82 -53.92 -9.35
C GLU A 447 -87.38 -54.31 -9.65
N GLU A 448 -87.18 -55.00 -10.77
CA GLU A 448 -85.88 -55.07 -11.44
C GLU A 448 -85.48 -53.63 -11.78
N GLN A 449 -85.00 -52.88 -10.79
CA GLN A 449 -84.00 -51.88 -11.09
C GLN A 449 -82.74 -52.66 -11.47
N PRO A 450 -82.16 -52.44 -12.66
CA PRO A 450 -80.97 -53.14 -13.08
C PRO A 450 -79.85 -52.79 -12.10
N PHE A 451 -79.67 -53.64 -11.08
CA PHE A 451 -78.68 -53.45 -10.04
C PHE A 451 -77.33 -53.43 -10.73
N GLU A 452 -76.60 -52.34 -10.56
CA GLU A 452 -75.32 -52.03 -11.18
C GLU A 452 -74.18 -52.94 -10.64
N ILE A 453 -74.38 -54.26 -10.63
CA ILE A 453 -73.38 -55.27 -10.26
C ILE A 453 -72.16 -55.16 -11.19
N ARG A 454 -72.36 -54.71 -12.44
CA ARG A 454 -71.25 -54.40 -13.35
C ARG A 454 -70.43 -53.18 -12.93
N GLN A 455 -71.02 -52.17 -12.29
CA GLN A 455 -70.26 -51.01 -11.80
C GLN A 455 -69.53 -51.32 -10.49
N LEU A 456 -70.12 -52.12 -9.60
CA LEU A 456 -69.46 -52.56 -8.36
C LEU A 456 -68.27 -53.49 -8.65
N ALA A 457 -68.39 -54.44 -9.59
CA ALA A 457 -67.26 -55.27 -10.02
C ALA A 457 -66.19 -54.46 -10.77
N GLN A 458 -66.57 -53.43 -11.54
CA GLN A 458 -65.61 -52.49 -12.15
C GLN A 458 -64.93 -51.57 -11.13
N LEU A 459 -65.63 -51.20 -10.04
CA LEU A 459 -65.08 -50.40 -8.95
C LEU A 459 -64.14 -51.23 -8.08
N GLU A 460 -64.50 -52.46 -7.71
CA GLU A 460 -63.58 -53.38 -7.03
C GLU A 460 -62.35 -53.68 -7.89
N GLY A 461 -62.52 -53.95 -9.19
CA GLY A 461 -61.39 -54.13 -10.11
C GLY A 461 -60.46 -52.92 -10.18
N LYS A 462 -61.01 -51.70 -10.29
CA LYS A 462 -60.22 -50.45 -10.33
C LYS A 462 -59.54 -50.13 -9.00
N ILE A 463 -60.18 -50.44 -7.86
CA ILE A 463 -59.59 -50.25 -6.53
C ILE A 463 -58.43 -51.24 -6.33
N VAL A 464 -58.60 -52.50 -6.74
CA VAL A 464 -57.52 -53.50 -6.65
C VAL A 464 -56.36 -53.14 -7.58
N GLU A 465 -56.60 -52.65 -8.80
CA GLU A 465 -55.54 -52.17 -9.69
C GLU A 465 -54.84 -50.90 -9.17
N GLN A 466 -55.56 -49.93 -8.59
CA GLN A 466 -54.94 -48.73 -8.01
C GLN A 466 -54.11 -49.04 -6.76
N VAL A 467 -54.57 -49.95 -5.90
CA VAL A 467 -53.81 -50.39 -4.72
C VAL A 467 -52.59 -51.20 -5.16
N ALA A 468 -52.72 -52.08 -6.16
CA ALA A 468 -51.57 -52.82 -6.70
C ALA A 468 -50.53 -51.89 -7.36
N ALA A 469 -50.97 -50.86 -8.09
CA ALA A 469 -50.07 -49.88 -8.72
C ALA A 469 -49.37 -48.97 -7.68
N GLN A 470 -50.04 -48.61 -6.59
CA GLN A 470 -49.40 -47.86 -5.49
C GLN A 470 -48.42 -48.71 -4.67
N CYS A 471 -48.67 -50.01 -4.54
CA CYS A 471 -47.74 -50.95 -3.90
C CYS A 471 -46.50 -51.27 -4.77
N GLN A 472 -46.53 -51.05 -6.08
CA GLN A 472 -45.36 -51.20 -6.96
C GLN A 472 -44.47 -49.94 -7.04
N HIS A 473 -44.90 -48.81 -6.48
CA HIS A 473 -44.16 -47.54 -6.45
C HIS A 473 -43.66 -47.13 -5.05
N LEU A 474 -43.86 -47.99 -4.04
CA LEU A 474 -43.11 -48.03 -2.79
C LEU A 474 -41.96 -49.02 -2.93
#